data_AF-A0AAD5ENH4-F1
#
_entry.id   AF-A0AAD5ENH4-F1
#
_cell.length_a   1.000
_cell.length_b   1.000
_cell.length_c   1.000
_cell.angle_alpha   90.00
_cell.angle_beta   90.00
_cell.angle_gamma   90.00
#
_symmetry.space_group_name_H-M   'P 1'
#
loop_
_entity.id
_entity.type
_entity.pdbx_description
1 polymer ?
#
loop_
_entity_poly.entity_id
_entity_poly.type
_entity_poly.pdbx_seq_one_letter_code
_entity_poly.pdbx_strand_id
1 'polypeptide(L)'
;MSRFIRRIRNRSSIEHLDYEIDDTPEDPNARVTINDMKRIEKPKSMPWQARLSGADVTKLLKGFSPSEMEQKWVIASSGPDNKGVIDVHLCRSWTRIEIYTVRVRVLAGEDGKLGDPEKNGGEVFEIVYESSNKFNNTCDIEVEDMAVGLCRGFLDVDLGKGSEWPEPPVRHRRR
;
A
#
# COMPACT_ATOMS: atom_id res chain seq x y z
N MET A 1 14.29 -14.31 -57.94
CA MET A 1 13.20 -13.36 -58.23
C MET A 1 11.89 -14.06 -57.87
N SER A 2 11.22 -13.69 -56.77
CA SER A 2 10.09 -12.72 -56.75
C SER A 2 8.90 -13.25 -57.61
N ARG A 3 7.64 -13.40 -57.18
CA ARG A 3 6.79 -12.71 -56.19
C ARG A 3 5.57 -13.60 -55.88
N PHE A 4 5.12 -13.69 -54.62
CA PHE A 4 3.72 -14.01 -54.30
C PHE A 4 3.00 -12.72 -53.93
N ILE A 5 1.92 -12.43 -54.66
CA ILE A 5 1.13 -11.20 -54.56
C ILE A 5 0.18 -11.31 -53.36
N ARG A 6 0.19 -10.27 -52.54
CA ARG A 6 -0.71 -10.04 -51.40
C ARG A 6 -2.17 -10.01 -51.84
N ARG A 7 -3.02 -10.72 -51.12
CA ARG A 7 -4.43 -10.34 -50.95
C ARG A 7 -4.76 -10.34 -49.46
N ILE A 8 -4.40 -9.24 -48.79
CA ILE A 8 -4.85 -8.95 -47.43
C ILE A 8 -6.26 -8.39 -47.56
N ARG A 9 -7.25 -9.12 -47.06
CA ARG A 9 -8.58 -8.59 -46.75
C ARG A 9 -9.04 -9.24 -45.44
N ASN A 10 -9.58 -8.41 -44.57
CA ASN A 10 -10.09 -8.66 -43.22
C ASN A 10 -9.07 -8.86 -42.09
N ARG A 11 -8.93 -7.81 -41.27
CA ARG A 11 -8.58 -7.91 -39.85
C ARG A 11 -9.73 -7.28 -39.06
N SER A 12 -10.78 -8.06 -38.85
CA SER A 12 -11.85 -7.78 -37.90
C SER A 12 -11.90 -8.94 -36.90
N SER A 13 -12.23 -8.62 -35.66
CA SER A 13 -12.32 -9.50 -34.50
C SER A 13 -10.98 -9.76 -33.82
N ILE A 14 -10.66 -8.81 -32.93
CA ILE A 14 -10.03 -9.10 -31.64
C ILE A 14 -10.83 -10.25 -31.04
N GLU A 15 -10.22 -11.43 -30.95
CA GLU A 15 -10.75 -12.51 -30.14
C GLU A 15 -10.76 -11.99 -28.70
N HIS A 16 -11.97 -11.88 -28.15
CA HIS A 16 -12.19 -11.74 -26.72
C HIS A 16 -11.50 -12.94 -26.06
N LEU A 17 -10.29 -12.70 -25.54
CA LEU A 17 -9.73 -13.55 -24.49
C LEU A 17 -10.63 -13.32 -23.28
N ASP A 18 -11.61 -14.19 -23.15
CA ASP A 18 -12.42 -14.37 -21.96
C ASP A 18 -11.46 -14.87 -20.87
N TYR A 19 -10.78 -13.91 -20.24
CA TYR A 19 -10.10 -14.15 -18.96
C TYR A 19 -11.25 -14.27 -17.96
N GLU A 20 -11.76 -15.48 -17.80
CA GLU A 20 -12.56 -15.86 -16.64
C GLU A 20 -11.66 -15.66 -15.42
N ILE A 21 -11.65 -14.42 -14.89
CA ILE A 21 -11.21 -14.17 -13.52
C ILE A 21 -12.28 -14.85 -12.69
N ASP A 22 -11.91 -15.99 -12.11
CA ASP A 22 -12.68 -16.63 -11.07
C ASP A 22 -12.75 -15.65 -9.88
N ASP A 23 -13.73 -14.74 -9.91
CA ASP A 23 -14.05 -13.79 -8.84
C ASP A 23 -14.71 -14.49 -7.64
N THR A 24 -14.68 -15.83 -7.59
CA THR A 24 -15.06 -16.56 -6.38
C THR A 24 -14.05 -16.19 -5.29
N PRO A 25 -14.48 -15.59 -4.16
CA PRO A 25 -13.55 -15.21 -3.11
C PRO A 25 -12.87 -16.46 -2.58
N GLU A 26 -11.57 -16.63 -2.87
CA GLU A 26 -10.64 -17.52 -2.18
C GLU A 26 -10.63 -17.12 -0.70
N ASP A 27 -11.61 -17.59 0.06
CA ASP A 27 -11.83 -17.33 1.49
C ASP A 27 -12.00 -15.83 1.86
N PRO A 28 -13.18 -15.38 2.34
CA PRO A 28 -13.38 -14.00 2.83
C PRO A 28 -12.50 -13.62 4.03
N ASN A 29 -11.77 -14.57 4.61
CA ASN A 29 -10.75 -14.35 5.64
C ASN A 29 -9.31 -14.43 5.13
N ALA A 30 -9.08 -14.68 3.84
CA ALA A 30 -7.75 -14.61 3.28
C ALA A 30 -7.18 -13.19 3.38
N ARG A 31 -5.89 -13.11 3.68
CA ARG A 31 -5.16 -11.84 3.71
C ARG A 31 -4.88 -11.39 2.28
N VAL A 32 -5.04 -10.10 2.03
CA VAL A 32 -4.67 -9.49 0.74
C VAL A 32 -3.14 -9.43 0.65
N THR A 33 -2.56 -10.13 -0.32
CA THR A 33 -1.10 -10.18 -0.54
C THR A 33 -0.68 -9.31 -1.72
N ILE A 34 0.60 -8.96 -1.76
CA ILE A 34 1.15 -8.00 -2.74
C ILE A 34 1.80 -8.66 -3.98
N ASN A 35 1.70 -9.98 -4.15
CA ASN A 35 2.52 -10.73 -5.12
C ASN A 35 2.47 -10.21 -6.58
N ASP A 36 1.33 -9.65 -7.02
CA ASP A 36 1.16 -9.16 -8.39
C ASP A 36 1.29 -7.64 -8.55
N MET A 37 1.76 -6.93 -7.52
CA MET A 37 1.89 -5.47 -7.56
C MET A 37 3.31 -5.04 -7.88
N LYS A 38 3.42 -3.99 -8.68
CA LYS A 38 4.68 -3.30 -8.95
C LYS A 38 5.07 -2.45 -7.74
N ARG A 39 6.29 -2.67 -7.24
CA ARG A 39 6.87 -1.95 -6.10
C ARG A 39 7.24 -0.50 -6.43
N ILE A 40 7.39 0.31 -5.38
CA ILE A 40 7.88 1.69 -5.44
C ILE A 40 9.25 1.74 -6.16
N GLU A 41 9.40 2.65 -7.12
CA GLU A 41 10.62 2.83 -7.91
C GLU A 41 11.56 3.87 -7.30
N LYS A 42 11.03 4.99 -6.80
CA LYS A 42 11.82 6.05 -6.14
C LYS A 42 11.34 6.25 -4.70
N PRO A 43 11.71 5.34 -3.79
CA PRO A 43 11.26 5.39 -2.41
C PRO A 43 11.84 6.61 -1.70
N LYS A 44 10.96 7.34 -1.04
CA LYS A 44 11.30 8.33 -0.03
C LYS A 44 10.65 7.90 1.28
N SER A 45 11.37 8.02 2.38
CA SER A 45 10.86 7.67 3.70
C SER A 45 10.52 8.91 4.52
N MET A 46 9.46 8.77 5.31
CA MET A 46 9.03 9.73 6.30
C MET A 46 8.89 8.99 7.64
N PRO A 47 9.67 9.33 8.68
CA PRO A 47 9.44 8.81 10.02
C PRO A 47 8.03 9.15 10.48
N TRP A 48 7.44 8.20 11.19
CA TRP A 48 6.11 8.31 11.76
C TRP A 48 6.12 7.64 13.12
N GLN A 49 5.34 8.10 14.08
CA GLN A 49 5.28 7.48 15.41
C GLN A 49 3.83 7.46 15.87
N ALA A 50 3.18 6.33 15.69
CA ALA A 50 1.82 6.14 16.13
C ALA A 50 1.60 4.74 16.70
N ARG A 51 0.93 4.68 17.85
CA ARG A 51 0.55 3.43 18.50
C ARG A 51 -0.75 2.92 17.92
N LEU A 52 -0.78 1.62 17.65
CA LEU A 52 -1.92 0.89 17.12
C LEU A 52 -2.42 -0.12 18.14
N SER A 53 -3.74 -0.23 18.25
CA SER A 53 -4.35 -1.33 18.99
C SER A 53 -4.11 -2.65 18.25
N GLY A 54 -4.21 -3.78 18.95
CA GLY A 54 -4.10 -5.08 18.28
C GLY A 54 -5.24 -5.38 17.32
N ALA A 55 -6.42 -4.80 17.54
CA ALA A 55 -7.52 -4.85 16.57
C ALA A 55 -7.13 -4.14 15.25
N ASP A 56 -6.48 -2.98 15.35
CA ASP A 56 -6.02 -2.23 14.18
C ASP A 56 -4.91 -2.96 13.43
N VAL A 57 -3.96 -3.55 14.14
CA VAL A 57 -2.90 -4.38 13.53
C VAL A 57 -3.51 -5.57 12.79
N THR A 58 -4.53 -6.22 13.36
CA THR A 58 -5.23 -7.32 12.70
C THR A 58 -5.98 -6.87 11.46
N LYS A 59 -6.65 -5.71 11.50
CA LYS A 59 -7.29 -5.08 10.33
C LYS A 59 -6.26 -4.78 9.22
N LEU A 60 -5.11 -4.21 9.57
CA LEU A 60 -4.02 -3.94 8.63
C LEU A 60 -3.44 -5.23 8.02
N LEU A 61 -3.29 -6.29 8.81
CA LEU A 61 -2.85 -7.60 8.31
C LEU A 61 -3.86 -8.24 7.36
N LYS A 62 -5.16 -8.06 7.59
CA LYS A 62 -6.20 -8.55 6.68
C LYS A 62 -6.15 -7.82 5.34
N GLY A 63 -5.98 -6.49 5.38
CA GLY A 63 -5.97 -5.64 4.20
C GLY A 63 -7.37 -5.41 3.61
N PHE A 64 -7.41 -4.81 2.43
CA PHE A 64 -8.62 -4.47 1.69
C PHE A 64 -8.43 -4.81 0.21
N SER A 65 -9.32 -5.65 -0.33
CA SER A 65 -9.40 -5.91 -1.77
C SER A 65 -10.68 -5.26 -2.30
N PRO A 66 -10.58 -4.40 -3.33
CA PRO A 66 -11.73 -3.78 -3.93
C PRO A 66 -12.58 -4.83 -4.67
N SER A 67 -13.90 -4.75 -4.51
CA SER A 67 -14.86 -5.55 -5.29
C SER A 67 -15.33 -4.84 -6.56
N GLU A 68 -15.19 -3.51 -6.61
CA GLU A 68 -15.65 -2.69 -7.72
C GLU A 68 -14.53 -1.79 -8.25
N MET A 69 -14.57 -1.50 -9.55
CA MET A 69 -13.57 -0.64 -10.21
C MET A 69 -13.51 0.80 -9.64
N GLU A 70 -14.59 1.25 -8.99
CA GLU A 70 -14.67 2.56 -8.35
C GLU A 70 -13.81 2.65 -7.09
N GLN A 71 -13.49 1.50 -6.50
CA GLN A 71 -12.61 1.37 -5.35
C GLN A 71 -11.16 1.39 -5.85
N LYS A 72 -10.61 2.60 -5.85
CA LYS A 72 -9.35 2.96 -6.49
C LYS A 72 -8.08 2.37 -5.85
N TRP A 73 -8.21 1.69 -4.73
CA TRP A 73 -7.11 1.28 -3.88
C TRP A 73 -7.24 -0.18 -3.47
N VAL A 74 -6.10 -0.86 -3.43
CA VAL A 74 -5.89 -2.17 -2.82
C VAL A 74 -4.96 -1.96 -1.64
N ILE A 75 -5.31 -2.50 -0.48
CA ILE A 75 -4.45 -2.48 0.70
C ILE A 75 -4.02 -3.91 0.98
N ALA A 76 -2.75 -4.19 0.76
CA ALA A 76 -2.16 -5.51 0.98
C ALA A 76 -1.21 -5.46 2.17
N SER A 77 -0.96 -6.60 2.81
CA SER A 77 0.06 -6.69 3.86
C SER A 77 1.08 -7.78 3.57
N SER A 78 2.32 -7.54 4.01
CA SER A 78 3.39 -8.55 4.04
C SER A 78 3.91 -8.68 5.46
N GLY A 79 4.16 -9.92 5.90
CA GLY A 79 4.64 -10.22 7.25
C GLY A 79 3.55 -10.70 8.23
N PRO A 80 3.79 -10.64 9.54
CA PRO A 80 4.99 -10.09 10.19
C PRO A 80 6.27 -10.88 9.86
N ASP A 81 7.39 -10.18 9.67
CA ASP A 81 8.71 -10.78 9.47
C ASP A 81 9.31 -11.33 10.78
N ASN A 82 10.52 -11.91 10.72
CA ASN A 82 11.21 -12.44 11.91
C ASN A 82 11.52 -11.37 12.98
N LYS A 83 11.39 -10.08 12.66
CA LYS A 83 11.58 -8.94 13.56
C LYS A 83 10.25 -8.32 14.00
N GLY A 84 9.12 -8.90 13.59
CA GLY A 84 7.79 -8.36 13.88
C GLY A 84 7.37 -7.18 13.01
N VAL A 85 8.06 -6.94 11.90
CA VAL A 85 7.72 -5.85 10.97
C VAL A 85 6.67 -6.34 9.98
N ILE A 86 5.61 -5.54 9.85
CA ILE A 86 4.53 -5.70 8.90
C ILE A 86 4.64 -4.53 7.94
N ASP A 87 4.74 -4.83 6.65
CA ASP A 87 4.67 -3.82 5.60
C ASP A 87 3.23 -3.79 5.05
N VAL A 88 2.55 -2.66 5.22
CA VAL A 88 1.19 -2.43 4.69
C VAL A 88 1.31 -1.60 3.43
N HIS A 89 0.86 -2.14 2.31
CA HIS A 89 1.06 -1.61 0.98
C HIS A 89 -0.22 -1.00 0.44
N LEU A 90 -0.17 0.28 0.08
CA LEU A 90 -1.27 1.03 -0.52
C LEU A 90 -1.03 1.12 -2.03
N CYS A 91 -1.79 0.32 -2.78
CA CYS A 91 -1.62 0.13 -4.22
C CYS A 91 -2.82 0.67 -5.00
N ARG A 92 -2.60 1.15 -6.22
CA ARG A 92 -3.68 1.48 -7.16
C ARG A 92 -4.26 0.21 -7.77
N SER A 93 -5.58 0.04 -7.73
CA SER A 93 -6.23 -1.18 -8.20
C SER A 93 -6.04 -1.46 -9.70
N TRP A 94 -6.12 -0.43 -10.54
CA TRP A 94 -6.07 -0.59 -12.01
C TRP A 94 -4.66 -0.57 -12.61
N THR A 95 -3.69 0.10 -11.99
CA THR A 95 -2.29 0.07 -12.46
C THR A 95 -1.45 -0.98 -11.75
N ARG A 96 -1.95 -1.54 -10.63
CA ARG A 96 -1.20 -2.44 -9.73
C ARG A 96 0.13 -1.84 -9.26
N ILE A 97 0.18 -0.53 -9.06
CA ILE A 97 1.39 0.18 -8.62
C ILE A 97 1.25 0.52 -7.14
N GLU A 98 2.24 0.13 -6.35
CA GLU A 98 2.44 0.53 -4.96
C GLU A 98 2.82 2.01 -4.89
N ILE A 99 2.07 2.80 -4.12
CA ILE A 99 2.30 4.24 -3.96
C ILE A 99 2.87 4.54 -2.58
N TYR A 100 2.36 3.85 -1.55
CA TYR A 100 2.80 4.01 -0.17
C TYR A 100 2.99 2.64 0.47
N THR A 101 3.91 2.59 1.44
CA THR A 101 4.13 1.46 2.33
C THR A 101 4.20 1.99 3.76
N VAL A 102 3.21 1.65 4.57
CA VAL A 102 3.17 1.95 5.99
C VAL A 102 3.84 0.80 6.73
N ARG A 103 4.94 1.09 7.43
CA ARG A 103 5.69 0.09 8.18
C ARG A 103 5.27 0.08 9.64
N VAL A 104 4.79 -1.07 10.07
CA VAL A 104 4.32 -1.31 11.43
C VAL A 104 5.22 -2.33 12.09
N ARG A 105 5.59 -2.11 13.34
CA ARG A 105 6.26 -3.10 14.17
C ARG A 105 5.32 -3.59 15.26
N VAL A 106 5.18 -4.90 15.38
CA VAL A 106 4.46 -5.53 16.50
C VAL A 106 5.26 -5.33 17.78
N LEU A 107 4.58 -4.89 18.83
CA LEU A 107 5.21 -4.63 20.12
C LEU A 107 5.59 -5.93 20.83
N ALA A 108 6.69 -5.89 21.59
CA ALA A 108 7.16 -7.06 22.32
C ALA A 108 6.20 -7.47 23.45
N GLY A 109 6.18 -8.76 23.76
CA GLY A 109 5.52 -9.35 24.92
C GLY A 109 6.18 -8.96 26.24
N GLU A 110 5.52 -9.30 27.36
CA GLU A 110 6.08 -9.14 28.71
C GLU A 110 7.39 -9.93 28.90
N ASP A 111 7.60 -10.97 28.10
CA ASP A 111 8.80 -11.80 28.07
C ASP A 111 9.94 -11.22 27.20
N GLY A 112 9.74 -10.04 26.61
CA GLY A 112 10.71 -9.36 25.75
C GLY A 112 10.87 -9.99 24.37
N LYS A 113 10.04 -10.98 24.01
CA LYS A 113 10.04 -11.59 22.66
C LYS A 113 9.02 -10.89 21.76
N LEU A 114 9.03 -11.25 20.48
CA LEU A 114 8.00 -10.78 19.53
C LEU A 114 6.62 -11.12 20.09
N GLY A 115 5.83 -10.08 20.35
CA GLY A 115 4.48 -10.21 20.89
C GLY A 115 3.49 -10.72 19.85
N ASP A 116 2.30 -11.04 20.34
CA ASP A 116 1.17 -11.37 19.46
C ASP A 116 0.56 -10.07 18.91
N PRO A 117 0.36 -9.93 17.58
CA PRO A 117 -0.13 -8.69 16.99
C PRO A 117 -1.50 -8.26 17.53
N GLU A 118 -2.37 -9.21 17.89
CA GLU A 118 -3.71 -8.93 18.41
C GLU A 118 -3.67 -8.53 19.88
N LYS A 119 -2.75 -9.07 20.67
CA LYS A 119 -2.65 -8.75 22.12
C LYS A 119 -1.77 -7.54 22.41
N ASN A 120 -0.63 -7.46 21.74
CA ASN A 120 0.40 -6.46 22.01
C ASN A 120 0.20 -5.18 21.18
N GLY A 121 -0.57 -5.25 20.09
CA GLY A 121 -0.70 -4.14 19.16
C GLY A 121 0.60 -3.85 18.42
N GLY A 122 0.71 -2.61 17.94
CA GLY A 122 1.81 -2.24 17.06
C GLY A 122 2.18 -0.77 17.16
N GLU A 123 3.25 -0.43 16.47
CA GLU A 123 3.73 0.92 16.30
C GLU A 123 4.09 1.16 14.85
N VAL A 124 3.44 2.14 14.24
CA VAL A 124 3.86 2.68 12.94
C VAL A 124 5.13 3.48 13.18
N PHE A 125 6.21 3.13 12.47
CA PHE A 125 7.51 3.79 12.65
C PHE A 125 8.00 4.54 11.39
N GLU A 126 7.47 4.20 10.22
CA GLU A 126 7.91 4.77 8.95
C GLU A 126 6.82 4.65 7.89
N ILE A 127 6.68 5.68 7.07
CA ILE A 127 5.92 5.64 5.83
C ILE A 127 6.91 5.81 4.68
N VAL A 128 6.98 4.80 3.79
CA VAL A 128 7.74 4.88 2.54
C VAL A 128 6.77 5.21 1.42
N TYR A 129 7.13 6.12 0.53
CA TYR A 129 6.25 6.54 -0.56
C TYR A 129 7.02 6.78 -1.85
N GLU A 130 6.29 6.70 -2.95
CA GLU A 130 6.79 7.02 -4.27
C GLU A 130 6.88 8.53 -4.45
N SER A 131 8.10 9.06 -4.37
CA SER A 131 8.34 10.51 -4.53
C SER A 131 7.98 11.02 -5.92
N SER A 132 8.28 10.26 -6.99
CA SER A 132 7.91 10.65 -8.35
C SER A 132 8.05 9.49 -9.34
N ASN A 133 6.96 9.14 -10.00
CA ASN A 133 6.97 8.25 -11.16
C ASN A 133 6.06 8.78 -12.28
N LYS A 134 5.89 8.00 -13.36
CA LYS A 134 5.05 8.40 -14.51
C LYS A 134 3.56 8.61 -14.17
N PHE A 135 3.11 8.08 -13.03
CA PHE A 135 1.71 8.02 -12.61
C PHE A 135 1.42 8.80 -11.33
N ASN A 136 2.46 9.26 -10.62
CA ASN A 136 2.35 9.85 -9.29
C ASN A 136 3.45 10.88 -9.05
N ASN A 137 3.08 11.99 -8.42
CA ASN A 137 4.00 13.02 -7.97
C ASN A 137 3.56 13.45 -6.56
N THR A 138 4.01 12.71 -5.55
CA THR A 138 3.62 12.94 -4.16
C THR A 138 4.65 13.83 -3.47
N CYS A 139 4.17 14.88 -2.81
CA CYS A 139 4.99 15.71 -1.95
C CYS A 139 4.76 15.37 -0.46
N ASP A 140 5.74 15.68 0.38
CA ASP A 140 5.82 15.24 1.78
C ASP A 140 4.58 15.64 2.60
N ILE A 141 4.01 16.82 2.33
CA ILE A 141 2.85 17.35 3.05
C ILE A 141 1.58 16.52 2.82
N GLU A 142 1.48 15.79 1.72
CA GLU A 142 0.29 15.00 1.38
C GLU A 142 0.39 13.55 1.87
N VAL A 143 1.60 13.08 2.23
CA VAL A 143 1.84 11.66 2.58
C VAL A 143 1.08 11.27 3.85
N GLU A 144 1.11 12.15 4.85
CA GLU A 144 0.39 12.02 6.12
C GLU A 144 -1.11 11.83 5.87
N ASP A 145 -1.74 12.84 5.28
CA ASP A 145 -3.19 12.88 5.06
C ASP A 145 -3.67 11.70 4.21
N MET A 146 -2.87 11.31 3.19
CA MET A 146 -3.22 10.19 2.32
C MET A 146 -3.09 8.85 3.04
N ALA A 147 -2.00 8.58 3.76
CA ALA A 147 -1.83 7.31 4.47
C ALA A 147 -2.90 7.13 5.55
N VAL A 148 -3.12 8.16 6.37
CA VAL A 148 -4.14 8.16 7.43
C VAL A 148 -5.54 8.03 6.81
N GLY A 149 -5.84 8.81 5.78
CA GLY A 149 -7.14 8.81 5.11
C GLY A 149 -7.49 7.47 4.46
N LEU A 150 -6.51 6.80 3.84
CA LEU A 150 -6.72 5.49 3.21
C LEU A 150 -6.93 4.38 4.26
N CYS A 151 -6.08 4.31 5.29
CA CYS A 151 -6.24 3.32 6.35
C CYS A 151 -7.55 3.53 7.13
N ARG A 152 -7.93 4.76 7.41
CA ARG A 152 -9.20 5.07 8.06
C ARG A 152 -10.40 4.77 7.16
N GLY A 153 -10.34 5.18 5.90
CA GLY A 153 -11.46 5.06 4.97
C GLY A 153 -11.77 3.63 4.54
N PHE A 154 -10.75 2.79 4.38
CA PHE A 154 -10.91 1.42 3.86
C PHE A 154 -10.83 0.33 4.94
N LEU A 155 -10.10 0.56 6.03
CA LEU A 155 -9.89 -0.44 7.08
C LEU A 155 -10.49 -0.04 8.43
N ASP A 156 -11.03 1.19 8.56
CA ASP A 156 -11.45 1.74 9.84
C ASP A 156 -10.30 1.67 10.88
N VAL A 157 -9.09 2.04 10.44
CA VAL A 157 -7.87 2.09 11.27
C VAL A 157 -7.41 3.53 11.40
N ASP A 158 -7.21 3.99 12.63
CA ASP A 158 -6.63 5.32 12.91
C ASP A 158 -5.11 5.20 13.08
N LEU A 159 -4.36 5.79 12.15
CA LEU A 159 -2.89 5.86 12.22
C LEU A 159 -2.41 7.04 13.07
N GLY A 160 -3.31 7.81 13.68
CA GLY A 160 -2.99 9.01 14.44
C GLY A 160 -2.44 10.15 13.57
N LYS A 161 -1.89 11.18 14.21
CA LYS A 161 -1.10 12.22 13.54
C LYS A 161 0.38 11.91 13.69
N GLY A 162 1.17 12.25 12.67
CA GLY A 162 2.61 12.12 12.71
C GLY A 162 3.18 12.98 13.83
N SER A 163 4.34 12.60 14.38
CA SER A 163 5.07 13.50 15.28
C SER A 163 5.33 14.81 14.56
N GLU A 164 4.85 15.92 15.13
CA GLU A 164 5.01 17.27 14.58
C GLU A 164 6.49 17.49 14.25
N TRP A 165 6.82 17.55 12.96
CA TRP A 165 8.16 17.94 12.54
C TRP A 165 8.42 19.35 13.07
N PRO A 166 9.53 19.61 13.77
CA PRO A 166 9.84 20.96 14.20
C PRO A 166 9.91 21.85 12.95
N GLU A 167 9.13 22.93 12.95
CA GLU A 167 9.10 23.89 11.84
C GLU A 167 10.55 24.24 11.45
N PRO A 168 10.90 24.20 10.16
CA PRO A 168 12.24 24.58 9.73
C PRO A 168 12.52 26.00 10.22
N PRO A 169 13.70 26.27 10.82
CA PRO A 169 13.97 27.56 11.43
C PRO A 169 13.73 28.67 10.40
N VAL A 170 12.83 29.59 10.74
CA VAL A 170 12.48 30.75 9.92
C VAL A 170 13.78 31.49 9.58
N ARG A 171 14.27 31.33 8.35
CA ARG A 171 15.42 32.07 7.86
C ARG A 171 14.98 33.51 7.65
N HIS A 172 15.11 34.33 8.69
CA HIS A 172 15.07 35.77 8.52
C HIS A 172 16.17 36.17 7.52
N ARG A 173 15.78 36.50 6.29
CA ARG A 173 16.65 37.22 5.36
C ARG A 173 17.04 38.52 6.05
N ARG A 174 18.26 38.58 6.60
CA ARG A 174 18.87 39.86 6.94
C ARG A 174 19.03 40.63 5.62
N ARG A 175 18.37 41.77 5.56
CA ARG A 175 18.54 42.77 4.48
C ARG A 175 19.95 43.33 4.52
#